data_AF-U1PR36-F1
#
_entry.id   AF-U1PR36-F1
#
_cell.length_a   1.000
_cell.length_b   1.000
_cell.length_c   1.000
_cell.angle_alpha   90.00
_cell.angle_beta   90.00
_cell.angle_gamma   90.00
#
_symmetry.space_group_name_H-M   'P 1'
#
loop_
_entity.id
_entity.type
_entity.pdbx_description
1 polymer ?
#
loop_
_entity_poly.entity_id
_entity_poly.type
_entity_poly.pdbx_seq_one_letter_code
_entity_poly.pdbx_strand_id
1 'polypeptide(L)'
;MSDQSADEETVESPDETLTELFARIEDRRETLPEDSYTASLFTHEKGEDAILEKLGEESTELVLAAKNDDETAIREESADLVYHLLVLLAAEGVSLDELQTTLRERF
;
A
#
# COMPACT_ATOMS: atom_id res chain seq x y z
N MET A 1 -5.89 12.53 -44.62
CA MET A 1 -6.32 11.29 -43.95
C MET A 1 -5.76 11.42 -42.55
N SER A 2 -6.62 11.80 -41.62
CA SER A 2 -6.21 12.20 -40.29
C SER A 2 -5.75 10.99 -39.51
N ASP A 3 -4.54 11.17 -38.98
CA ASP A 3 -3.94 10.50 -37.85
C ASP A 3 -4.97 10.28 -36.73
N GLN A 4 -5.11 9.03 -36.30
CA GLN A 4 -5.82 8.68 -35.07
C GLN A 4 -5.04 7.53 -34.44
N SER A 5 -3.89 7.86 -33.85
CA SER A 5 -3.31 7.07 -32.78
C SER A 5 -4.25 7.17 -31.59
N ALA A 6 -5.04 6.13 -31.37
CA ALA A 6 -5.73 5.96 -30.10
C ALA A 6 -4.66 5.60 -29.06
N ASP A 7 -4.50 6.45 -28.05
CA ASP A 7 -3.90 6.08 -26.77
C ASP A 7 -4.68 4.87 -26.23
N GLU A 8 -4.08 3.68 -26.31
CA GLU A 8 -4.47 2.56 -25.47
C GLU A 8 -4.02 2.92 -24.05
N GLU A 9 -4.95 3.37 -23.20
CA GLU A 9 -4.73 3.41 -21.75
C GLU A 9 -4.42 1.97 -21.30
N THR A 10 -3.14 1.67 -21.09
CA THR A 10 -2.71 0.41 -20.48
C THR A 10 -3.12 0.43 -19.01
N VAL A 11 -4.25 -0.19 -18.69
CA VAL A 11 -4.64 -0.44 -17.30
C VAL A 11 -3.68 -1.47 -16.74
N GLU A 12 -2.84 -1.05 -15.79
CA GLU A 12 -1.90 -1.94 -15.11
C GLU A 12 -2.64 -3.06 -14.38
N SER A 13 -2.04 -4.25 -14.39
CA SER A 13 -2.57 -5.37 -13.62
C SER A 13 -2.44 -5.12 -12.11
N PRO A 14 -3.30 -5.74 -11.28
CA PRO A 14 -3.18 -5.60 -9.81
C PRO A 14 -1.79 -5.99 -9.27
N ASP A 15 -1.16 -6.99 -9.88
CA ASP A 15 0.19 -7.44 -9.52
C ASP A 15 1.24 -6.37 -9.84
N GLU A 16 1.11 -5.69 -10.99
CA GLU A 16 1.99 -4.57 -11.37
C GLU A 16 1.82 -3.40 -10.40
N THR A 17 0.58 -2.99 -10.11
CA THR A 17 0.30 -1.89 -9.17
C THR A 17 0.90 -2.14 -7.79
N LEU A 18 0.75 -3.34 -7.23
CA LEU A 18 1.33 -3.67 -5.92
C LEU A 18 2.87 -3.70 -5.96
N THR A 19 3.44 -4.17 -7.07
CA THR A 19 4.89 -4.21 -7.28
C THR A 19 5.47 -2.80 -7.34
N GLU A 20 4.87 -1.91 -8.13
CA GLU A 20 5.31 -0.51 -8.23
C GLU A 20 5.15 0.24 -6.91
N LEU A 21 4.03 0.02 -6.22
CA LEU A 21 3.78 0.64 -4.92
C LEU A 21 4.81 0.19 -3.88
N PHE A 22 5.10 -1.11 -3.80
CA PHE A 22 6.10 -1.61 -2.85
C PHE A 22 7.51 -1.08 -3.17
N ALA A 23 7.90 -1.08 -4.45
CA ALA A 23 9.17 -0.49 -4.88
C ALA A 23 9.28 1.00 -4.51
N ARG A 24 8.19 1.75 -4.64
CA ARG A 24 8.11 3.14 -4.22
C ARG A 24 8.26 3.29 -2.70
N ILE A 25 7.64 2.41 -1.92
CA ILE A 25 7.76 2.44 -0.45
C ILE A 25 9.21 2.17 -0.02
N GLU A 26 9.86 1.16 -0.61
CA GLU A 26 11.28 0.84 -0.37
C GLU A 26 12.19 2.03 -0.73
N ASP A 27 12.01 2.64 -1.91
CA ASP A 27 12.74 3.85 -2.33
C ASP A 27 12.61 4.97 -1.29
N ARG A 28 11.41 5.16 -0.73
CA ARG A 28 11.17 6.19 0.30
C ARG A 28 11.74 5.83 1.66
N ARG A 29 11.82 4.55 2.02
CA ARG A 29 12.53 4.07 3.22
C ARG A 29 14.03 4.39 3.12
N GLU A 30 14.61 4.26 1.93
CA GLU A 30 16.04 4.47 1.70
C GLU A 30 16.43 5.94 1.53
N THR A 31 15.65 6.69 0.73
CA THR A 31 16.00 8.07 0.34
C THR A 31 15.51 9.14 1.32
N LEU A 32 14.50 8.82 2.14
CA LEU A 32 13.93 9.68 3.18
C LEU A 32 13.67 11.15 2.75
N PRO A 33 12.96 11.43 1.63
CA PRO A 33 12.71 12.80 1.19
C PRO A 33 11.80 13.56 2.17
N GLU A 34 12.15 14.82 2.45
CA GLU A 34 11.56 15.64 3.53
C GLU A 34 10.04 15.83 3.43
N ASP A 35 9.47 15.87 2.22
CA ASP A 35 8.02 16.10 1.98
C ASP A 35 7.23 14.82 1.66
N SER A 36 7.76 13.63 2.01
CA SER A 36 7.11 12.36 1.73
C SER A 36 6.40 11.80 2.94
N TYR A 37 5.08 11.57 2.81
CA TYR A 37 4.29 10.88 3.82
C TYR A 37 4.92 9.54 4.23
N THR A 38 5.29 8.70 3.26
CA THR A 38 5.94 7.41 3.52
C THR A 38 7.26 7.58 4.28
N ALA A 39 8.04 8.61 3.96
CA ALA A 39 9.31 8.85 4.65
C ALA A 39 9.05 9.26 6.11
N SER A 40 8.03 10.09 6.35
CA SER A 40 7.64 10.52 7.69
C SER A 40 7.25 9.34 8.60
N LEU A 41 6.69 8.26 8.05
CA LEU A 41 6.40 7.04 8.80
C LEU A 41 7.69 6.36 9.30
N PHE A 42 8.72 6.28 8.45
CA PHE A 42 10.01 5.68 8.81
C PHE A 42 10.89 6.57 9.69
N THR A 43 10.71 7.89 9.65
CA THR A 43 11.46 8.83 10.49
C THR A 43 10.68 9.30 11.71
N HIS A 44 9.48 8.76 11.95
CA HIS A 44 8.63 9.19 13.05
C HIS A 44 9.34 8.97 14.40
N GLU A 45 9.17 9.88 15.35
CA GLU A 45 9.82 9.78 16.68
C GLU A 45 9.37 8.56 17.49
N LYS A 46 8.16 8.05 17.20
CA LYS A 46 7.62 6.80 17.75
C LYS A 46 8.22 5.54 17.10
N GLY A 47 9.00 5.67 16.03
CA GLY A 47 9.52 4.54 15.27
C GLY A 47 8.41 3.66 14.71
N GLU A 48 8.60 2.35 14.80
CA GLU A 48 7.67 1.32 14.32
C GLU A 48 6.24 1.47 14.88
N ASP A 49 6.08 1.96 16.11
CA ASP A 49 4.77 2.17 16.74
C ASP A 49 3.87 3.10 15.89
N ALA A 50 4.44 4.08 15.16
CA ALA A 50 3.66 4.94 14.27
C ALA A 50 3.06 4.18 13.08
N ILE A 51 3.80 3.20 12.54
CA ILE A 51 3.35 2.35 11.44
C ILE A 51 2.24 1.41 11.94
N LEU A 52 2.44 0.82 13.12
CA LEU A 52 1.46 -0.08 13.73
C LEU A 52 0.16 0.65 14.13
N GLU A 53 0.27 1.89 14.64
CA GLU A 53 -0.89 2.74 14.93
C GLU A 53 -1.74 2.97 13.67
N LYS A 54 -1.13 3.33 12.54
CA LYS A 54 -1.86 3.51 11.27
C LYS A 54 -2.47 2.19 10.78
N LEU A 55 -1.70 1.10 10.77
CA LEU A 55 -2.25 -0.21 10.35
C LEU A 55 -3.47 -0.62 11.19
N GLY A 56 -3.44 -0.36 12.51
CA GLY A 56 -4.56 -0.63 13.41
C GLY A 56 -5.75 0.31 13.22
N GLU A 57 -5.50 1.57 12.89
CA GLU A 57 -6.51 2.57 12.51
C GLU A 57 -7.27 2.11 11.27
N GLU A 58 -6.57 1.85 10.15
CA GLU A 58 -7.19 1.43 8.88
C GLU A 58 -7.95 0.10 9.03
N SER A 59 -7.41 -0.83 9.83
CA SER A 59 -8.08 -2.10 10.14
C SER A 59 -9.42 -1.87 10.84
N THR A 60 -9.46 -0.90 11.77
CA THR A 60 -10.68 -0.56 12.51
C THR A 60 -11.68 0.15 11.62
N GLU A 61 -11.21 1.08 10.80
CA GLU A 61 -12.04 1.84 9.85
C GLU A 61 -12.66 0.91 8.81
N LEU A 62 -11.90 -0.02 8.23
CA LEU A 62 -12.42 -1.03 7.32
C LEU A 62 -13.51 -1.91 7.96
N VAL A 63 -13.30 -2.34 9.21
CA VAL A 63 -14.31 -3.11 9.96
C VAL A 63 -15.59 -2.29 10.16
N LEU A 64 -15.48 -1.00 10.46
CA LEU A 64 -16.63 -0.12 10.62
C LEU A 64 -17.33 0.15 9.29
N ALA A 65 -16.59 0.37 8.21
CA ALA A 65 -17.12 0.54 6.85
C ALA A 65 -17.93 -0.69 6.42
N ALA A 66 -17.37 -1.88 6.61
CA ALA A 66 -18.05 -3.15 6.32
C ALA A 66 -19.32 -3.33 7.17
N LYS A 67 -19.26 -3.00 8.45
CA LYS A 67 -20.43 -3.08 9.36
C LYS A 67 -21.57 -2.13 8.92
N ASN A 68 -21.24 -1.01 8.29
CA ASN A 68 -22.19 0.03 7.88
C ASN A 68 -22.66 -0.12 6.43
N ASP A 69 -22.25 -1.19 5.72
CA ASP A 69 -22.52 -1.41 4.29
C ASP A 69 -22.07 -0.23 3.40
N ASP A 70 -21.02 0.49 3.80
CA ASP A 70 -20.48 1.62 3.02
C ASP A 70 -19.45 1.14 2.00
N GLU A 71 -19.91 0.83 0.79
CA GLU A 71 -19.05 0.33 -0.27
C GLU A 71 -17.93 1.30 -0.69
N THR A 72 -18.10 2.61 -0.48
CA THR A 72 -17.06 3.59 -0.83
C THR A 72 -15.94 3.52 0.18
N ALA A 73 -16.31 3.63 1.47
CA ALA A 73 -15.34 3.50 2.56
C ALA A 73 -14.66 2.13 2.54
N ILE A 74 -15.37 1.03 2.25
CA ILE A 74 -14.73 -0.29 2.12
C ILE A 74 -13.57 -0.28 1.11
N ARG A 75 -13.74 0.40 -0.04
CA ARG A 75 -12.68 0.46 -1.05
C ARG A 75 -11.52 1.33 -0.61
N GLU A 76 -11.81 2.48 0.00
CA GLU A 76 -10.81 3.44 0.49
C GLU A 76 -10.00 2.84 1.64
N GLU A 77 -10.66 2.37 2.70
CA GLU A 77 -9.97 1.78 3.87
C GLU A 77 -9.25 0.47 3.54
N SER A 78 -9.73 -0.30 2.55
CA SER A 78 -8.98 -1.48 2.08
C SER A 78 -7.67 -1.08 1.40
N ALA A 79 -7.66 0.01 0.63
CA ALA A 79 -6.47 0.50 -0.03
C ALA A 79 -5.46 1.02 1.00
N ASP A 80 -5.92 1.77 2.00
CA ASP A 80 -5.08 2.29 3.07
C ASP A 80 -4.54 1.17 3.96
N LEU A 81 -5.36 0.15 4.27
CA LEU A 81 -4.92 -1.04 4.98
C LEU A 81 -3.80 -1.78 4.21
N VAL A 82 -3.97 -1.99 2.91
CA VAL A 82 -2.95 -2.64 2.07
C VAL A 82 -1.69 -1.79 2.01
N TYR A 83 -1.80 -0.48 1.83
CA TYR A 83 -0.66 0.44 1.82
C TYR A 83 0.13 0.35 3.14
N HIS A 84 -0.55 0.45 4.27
CA HIS A 84 0.09 0.39 5.59
C HIS A 84 0.66 -1.00 5.92
N LEU A 85 0.05 -2.08 5.41
CA LEU A 85 0.64 -3.41 5.47
C LEU A 85 1.96 -3.46 4.69
N LEU A 86 2.00 -2.92 3.46
CA LEU A 86 3.22 -2.86 2.66
C LEU A 86 4.33 -2.01 3.32
N VAL A 87 3.97 -0.90 3.97
CA VAL A 87 4.92 -0.10 4.76
C VAL A 87 5.48 -0.90 5.94
N LEU A 88 4.65 -1.68 6.64
CA LEU A 88 5.11 -2.57 7.70
C LEU A 88 6.07 -3.64 7.17
N LEU A 89 5.73 -4.31 6.06
CA LEU A 89 6.62 -5.30 5.44
C LEU A 89 7.98 -4.69 5.08
N ALA A 90 7.99 -3.48 4.52
CA ALA A 90 9.21 -2.73 4.28
C ALA A 90 9.96 -2.42 5.58
N ALA A 91 9.31 -1.99 6.65
CA ALA A 91 9.97 -1.75 7.94
C ALA A 91 10.65 -3.01 8.50
N GLU A 92 10.00 -4.16 8.35
CA GLU A 92 10.47 -5.47 8.82
C GLU A 92 11.48 -6.15 7.86
N GLY A 93 11.71 -5.58 6.68
CA GLY A 93 12.58 -6.17 5.66
C GLY A 93 12.01 -7.43 5.00
N VAL A 94 10.68 -7.58 5.01
CA VAL A 94 9.96 -8.67 4.32
C VAL A 94 9.65 -8.26 2.90
N SER A 95 10.08 -9.04 1.91
CA SER A 95 9.86 -8.74 0.50
C SER A 95 8.43 -9.05 0.03
N LEU A 96 7.99 -8.36 -1.02
CA LEU A 96 6.71 -8.65 -1.68
C LEU A 96 6.67 -10.09 -2.25
N ASP A 97 7.81 -10.62 -2.70
CA ASP A 97 7.93 -12.01 -3.17
C ASP A 97 7.68 -13.03 -2.05
N GLU A 98 8.17 -12.76 -0.83
CA GLU A 98 7.91 -13.60 0.35
C GLU A 98 6.44 -13.56 0.76
N LEU A 99 5.80 -12.38 0.74
CA LEU A 99 4.35 -12.26 0.95
C LEU A 99 3.60 -13.07 -0.11
N GLN A 100 3.93 -12.90 -1.38
CA GLN A 100 3.26 -13.58 -2.49
C GLN A 100 3.42 -15.09 -2.40
N THR A 101 4.61 -15.58 -2.03
CA THR A 101 4.86 -17.00 -1.79
C THR A 101 3.96 -17.53 -0.67
N THR A 102 3.92 -16.82 0.47
CA THR A 102 3.07 -17.18 1.61
C THR A 102 1.58 -17.18 1.25
N LEU A 103 1.12 -16.25 0.42
CA LEU A 103 -0.27 -16.19 -0.05
C LEU A 103 -0.61 -17.36 -0.98
N ARG A 104 0.32 -17.75 -1.86
CA ARG A 104 0.14 -18.93 -2.74
C ARG A 104 0.00 -20.24 -1.99
N GLU A 105 0.53 -20.34 -0.77
CA GLU A 105 0.34 -21.52 0.07
C GLU A 105 -1.07 -21.61 0.68
N ARG A 106 -1.90 -20.57 0.57
CA ARG A 106 -3.25 -20.51 1.14
C ARG A 106 -4.34 -21.07 0.22
N PHE A 107 -4.03 -21.34 -1.05
CA PHE A 107 -4.96 -21.88 -2.05
C PHE A 107 -4.29 -22.94 -2.91
#